data_AF-A0AAN4YDV2-F1
#
_entry.id   AF-A0AAN4YDV2-F1
#
_cell.length_a   1.000
_cell.length_b   1.000
_cell.length_c   1.000
_cell.angle_alpha   90.00
_cell.angle_beta   90.00
_cell.angle_gamma   90.00
#
_symmetry.space_group_name_H-M   'P 1'
#
loop_
_entity.id
_entity.type
_entity.pdbx_description
1 polymer ?
#
loop_
_entity_poly.entity_id
_entity_poly.type
_entity_poly.pdbx_seq_one_letter_code
_entity_poly.pdbx_strand_id
1 'polypeptide(L)'
;MLKNGGSAVDAVEIAIMLLEDSEITNAGYGSNLTIDGTVECDATIVNHLGRSGAAGAVSQVKNPISLARVVLEASTRPLTLQRVPPNFLVGQGATNFAWEQGLIVMPHDGLISEEARGRWLRWQQDLEAAELKEAQQHPARYERHKASVRRPVSVNPTHLLSTPSSIRPASSLSSSLGDTRLRDSGSSSPVGSNDTLMPPPRARDTGYMDGIMSQTQKSSSIPGSTSLEASHALGPNMDVETTPPSVATDIHYAKMDQISDTVGAIAVDSHGNIAAGSSSGGIGMKHSGRIGPAALVGIGTAVIPVDPNDPDQTCVATVTSGTGEHIATSMAASTCASRVYYNQRKCEDGSFEEVTEDEALRGMIASEFMGNG
;
A
#
# COMPACT_ATOMS: atom_id res chain seq x y z
N MET A 1 14.08 -2.49 25.07
CA MET A 1 13.83 -1.06 24.78
C MET A 1 12.69 -0.50 25.61
N LEU A 2 11.43 -0.90 25.37
CA LEU A 2 10.26 -0.38 26.09
C LEU A 2 10.36 -0.52 27.63
N LYS A 3 10.84 -1.67 28.12
CA LYS A 3 11.10 -1.90 29.56
C LYS A 3 12.09 -0.91 30.20
N ASN A 4 12.90 -0.24 29.39
CA ASN A 4 13.91 0.73 29.84
C ASN A 4 13.47 2.19 29.58
N GLY A 5 12.18 2.44 29.26
CA GLY A 5 11.63 3.78 29.02
C GLY A 5 11.87 4.35 27.62
N GLY A 6 12.24 3.51 26.64
CA GLY A 6 12.34 3.94 25.24
C GLY A 6 10.96 4.27 24.65
N SER A 7 10.92 5.17 23.66
CA SER A 7 9.65 5.56 23.03
C SER A 7 9.08 4.48 22.12
N ALA A 8 7.77 4.53 21.86
CA ALA A 8 7.12 3.59 20.95
C ALA A 8 7.68 3.68 19.53
N VAL A 9 8.03 4.89 19.07
CA VAL A 9 8.59 5.10 17.73
C VAL A 9 9.96 4.44 17.61
N ASP A 10 10.82 4.59 18.62
CA ASP A 10 12.14 3.95 18.58
C ASP A 10 12.01 2.41 18.65
N ALA A 11 11.03 1.90 19.41
CA ALA A 11 10.78 0.46 19.47
C ALA A 11 10.31 -0.12 18.14
N VAL A 12 9.43 0.61 17.42
CA VAL A 12 8.99 0.24 16.07
C VAL A 12 10.16 0.29 15.09
N GLU A 13 10.95 1.36 15.10
CA GLU A 13 12.11 1.49 14.23
C GLU A 13 13.08 0.32 14.43
N ILE A 14 13.53 0.07 15.66
CA ILE A 14 14.49 -1.02 15.93
C ILE A 14 13.92 -2.39 15.56
N ALA A 15 12.64 -2.64 15.87
CA ALA A 15 12.02 -3.92 15.53
C ALA A 15 12.04 -4.16 14.01
N ILE A 16 11.69 -3.15 13.22
CA ILE A 16 11.66 -3.27 11.75
C ILE A 16 13.07 -3.27 11.17
N MET A 17 14.01 -2.48 11.70
CA MET A 17 15.41 -2.52 11.27
C MET A 17 16.02 -3.93 11.40
N LEU A 18 15.73 -4.63 12.50
CA LEU A 18 16.21 -6.00 12.70
C LEU A 18 15.61 -6.98 11.69
N LEU A 19 14.37 -6.74 11.25
CA LEU A 19 13.73 -7.54 10.22
C LEU A 19 14.30 -7.21 8.83
N GLU A 20 14.51 -5.92 8.52
CA GLU A 20 15.16 -5.45 7.28
C GLU A 20 16.60 -5.96 7.11
N ASP A 21 17.32 -6.13 8.22
CA ASP A 21 18.67 -6.71 8.22
C ASP A 21 18.65 -8.23 7.99
N SER A 22 17.48 -8.88 8.05
CA SER A 22 17.32 -10.33 7.89
C SER A 22 16.99 -10.72 6.45
N GLU A 23 17.75 -11.67 5.90
CA GLU A 23 17.54 -12.19 4.54
C GLU A 23 16.18 -12.88 4.33
N ILE A 24 15.59 -13.42 5.39
CA ILE A 24 14.34 -14.19 5.30
C ILE A 24 13.10 -13.31 5.06
N THR A 25 13.21 -12.00 5.23
CA THR A 25 12.08 -11.08 5.09
C THR A 25 12.13 -10.33 3.77
N ASN A 26 10.98 -9.98 3.22
CA ASN A 26 10.92 -9.16 2.02
C ASN A 26 10.93 -7.67 2.39
N ALA A 27 12.02 -7.23 3.03
CA ALA A 27 12.32 -5.85 3.35
C ALA A 27 13.84 -5.68 3.54
N GLY A 28 14.38 -4.49 3.23
CA GLY A 28 15.81 -4.24 3.33
C GLY A 28 16.65 -5.24 2.50
N TYR A 29 17.51 -6.01 3.17
CA TYR A 29 18.49 -6.93 2.56
C TYR A 29 17.85 -8.15 1.87
N GLY A 30 16.72 -8.66 2.35
CA GLY A 30 16.02 -9.82 1.75
C GLY A 30 15.00 -9.46 0.66
N SER A 31 14.96 -8.18 0.25
CA SER A 31 13.93 -7.65 -0.65
C SER A 31 13.86 -8.34 -2.00
N ASN A 32 12.64 -8.44 -2.51
CA ASN A 32 12.36 -8.80 -3.90
C ASN A 32 13.03 -7.85 -4.88
N LEU A 33 13.49 -8.41 -6.00
CA LEU A 33 14.13 -7.63 -7.06
C LEU A 33 13.12 -7.14 -8.10
N THR A 34 13.36 -5.94 -8.62
CA THR A 34 12.65 -5.39 -9.78
C THR A 34 12.94 -6.20 -11.04
N ILE A 35 12.21 -5.91 -12.13
CA ILE A 35 12.48 -6.51 -13.44
C ILE A 35 13.92 -6.28 -13.90
N ASP A 36 14.54 -5.17 -13.48
CA ASP A 36 15.93 -4.81 -13.78
C ASP A 36 16.95 -5.48 -12.84
N GLY A 37 16.50 -6.30 -11.88
CA GLY A 37 17.37 -7.00 -10.93
C GLY A 37 17.90 -6.13 -9.79
N THR A 38 17.22 -5.02 -9.48
CA THR A 38 17.61 -4.08 -8.41
C THR A 38 16.66 -4.15 -7.21
N VAL A 39 17.11 -3.70 -6.04
CA VAL A 39 16.26 -3.54 -4.84
C VAL A 39 15.67 -2.14 -4.80
N GLU A 40 14.36 -2.07 -4.60
CA GLU A 40 13.63 -0.84 -4.28
C GLU A 40 12.69 -1.11 -3.12
N CYS A 41 12.83 -0.35 -2.04
CA CYS A 41 12.05 -0.55 -0.83
C CYS A 41 11.03 0.58 -0.62
N ASP A 42 10.00 0.24 0.15
CA ASP A 42 8.92 1.11 0.59
C ASP A 42 8.82 1.01 2.12
N ALA A 43 8.75 2.14 2.83
CA ALA A 43 8.61 2.13 4.29
C ALA A 43 7.87 3.37 4.82
N THR A 44 7.16 3.20 5.93
CA THR A 44 6.41 4.25 6.61
C THR A 44 6.50 4.06 8.11
N ILE A 45 6.60 5.16 8.86
CA ILE A 45 6.43 5.17 10.30
C ILE A 45 5.46 6.29 10.71
N VAL A 46 4.59 6.00 11.69
CA VAL A 46 3.57 6.91 12.20
C VAL A 46 3.63 6.93 13.72
N ASN A 47 3.65 8.12 14.32
CA ASN A 47 3.70 8.29 15.77
C ASN A 47 2.31 8.49 16.40
N HIS A 48 2.28 8.59 17.72
CA HIS A 48 1.06 8.77 18.54
C HIS A 48 0.27 10.05 18.25
N LEU A 49 0.86 11.02 17.54
CA LEU A 49 0.18 12.27 17.11
C LEU A 49 -0.40 12.15 15.69
N GLY A 50 -0.32 10.97 15.07
CA GLY A 50 -0.68 10.76 13.66
C GLY A 50 0.30 11.40 12.67
N ARG A 51 1.45 11.90 13.13
CA ARG A 51 2.50 12.42 12.24
C ARG A 51 3.25 11.25 11.63
N SER A 52 3.63 11.39 10.37
CA SER A 52 4.27 10.33 9.62
C SER A 52 5.52 10.78 8.88
N GLY A 53 6.34 9.79 8.56
CA GLY A 53 7.42 9.89 7.58
C GLY A 53 7.42 8.64 6.73
N ALA A 54 7.67 8.80 5.43
CA ALA A 54 7.65 7.71 4.48
C ALA A 54 8.76 7.82 3.43
N ALA A 55 9.14 6.67 2.89
CA ALA A 55 10.04 6.52 1.76
C ALA A 55 9.50 5.47 0.78
N GLY A 56 9.65 5.70 -0.53
CA GLY A 56 9.08 4.80 -1.54
C GLY A 56 9.98 4.63 -2.75
N ALA A 57 9.97 3.44 -3.34
CA ALA A 57 10.88 3.03 -4.41
C ALA A 57 12.35 3.44 -4.14
N VAL A 58 12.79 3.37 -2.87
CA VAL A 58 14.12 3.81 -2.47
C VAL A 58 15.11 2.68 -2.67
N SER A 59 16.22 2.96 -3.33
CA SER A 59 17.32 2.01 -3.50
C SER A 59 18.50 2.40 -2.60
N GLN A 60 19.40 1.44 -2.35
CA GLN A 60 20.69 1.61 -1.66
C GLN A 60 20.64 1.97 -0.18
N VAL A 61 19.51 2.42 0.37
CA VAL A 61 19.40 2.73 1.81
C VAL A 61 19.30 1.43 2.59
N LYS A 62 20.26 1.19 3.51
CA LYS A 62 20.32 -0.08 4.25
C LYS A 62 19.03 -0.41 4.98
N ASN A 63 18.49 0.57 5.70
CA ASN A 63 17.29 0.43 6.52
C ASN A 63 16.24 1.47 6.10
N PRO A 64 15.34 1.14 5.15
CA PRO A 64 14.26 2.02 4.71
C PRO A 64 13.41 2.58 5.86
N ILE A 65 13.16 1.82 6.94
CA ILE A 65 12.39 2.31 8.09
C ILE A 65 13.09 3.47 8.81
N SER A 66 14.42 3.47 8.88
CA SER A 66 15.19 4.57 9.48
C SER A 66 15.13 5.81 8.61
N LEU A 67 15.06 5.67 7.29
CA LEU A 67 14.79 6.80 6.41
C LEU A 67 13.39 7.38 6.68
N ALA A 68 12.37 6.53 6.79
CA ALA A 68 11.03 6.98 7.16
C ALA A 68 11.02 7.70 8.52
N ARG A 69 11.76 7.21 9.52
CA ARG A 69 11.96 7.86 10.83
C ARG A 69 12.62 9.23 10.71
N VAL A 70 13.70 9.34 9.95
CA VAL A 70 14.40 10.61 9.75
C VAL A 70 13.51 11.63 9.02
N VAL A 71 12.70 11.18 8.05
CA VAL A 71 11.69 12.03 7.39
C VAL A 71 10.64 12.50 8.40
N LEU A 72 10.14 11.62 9.28
CA LEU A 72 9.22 11.99 10.36
C LEU A 72 9.84 13.06 11.28
N GLU A 73 11.10 12.90 11.68
CA GLU A 73 11.76 13.89 12.54
C GLU A 73 12.00 15.22 11.83
N ALA A 74 12.43 15.17 10.57
CA ALA A 74 12.58 16.35 9.72
C ALA A 74 11.25 17.09 9.54
N SER A 75 10.12 16.37 9.42
CA SER A 75 8.80 16.98 9.24
C SER A 75 8.32 17.80 10.45
N THR A 76 8.84 17.51 11.64
CA THR A 76 8.53 18.28 12.87
C THR A 76 9.35 19.55 13.04
N ARG A 77 10.42 19.72 12.26
CA ARG A 77 11.34 20.85 12.39
C ARG A 77 10.99 21.94 11.37
N PRO A 78 10.76 23.19 11.80
CA PRO A 78 10.49 24.27 10.86
C PRO A 78 11.74 24.55 10.02
N LEU A 79 11.53 24.75 8.72
CA LEU A 79 12.59 25.15 7.81
C LEU A 79 12.67 26.67 7.71
N THR A 80 13.85 27.17 7.37
CA THR A 80 14.05 28.59 7.03
C THR A 80 13.07 29.02 5.95
N LEU A 81 12.63 30.28 6.03
CA LEU A 81 11.64 30.86 5.12
C LEU A 81 10.26 30.19 5.19
N GLN A 82 9.91 29.59 6.33
CA GLN A 82 8.59 28.96 6.56
C GLN A 82 8.27 27.86 5.53
N ARG A 83 9.29 27.20 4.99
CA ARG A 83 9.07 26.08 4.07
C ARG A 83 8.48 24.90 4.82
N VAL A 84 7.60 24.17 4.15
CA VAL A 84 7.02 22.94 4.67
C VAL A 84 8.02 21.81 4.45
N PRO A 85 8.47 21.12 5.51
CA PRO A 85 9.36 19.97 5.36
C PRO A 85 8.64 18.80 4.69
N PRO A 86 9.36 17.90 4.00
CA PRO A 86 8.75 16.75 3.37
C PRO A 86 8.25 15.75 4.42
N ASN A 87 7.17 15.04 4.09
CA ASN A 87 6.64 13.91 4.85
C ASN A 87 6.81 12.57 4.09
N PHE A 88 7.07 12.62 2.78
CA PHE A 88 7.26 11.46 1.93
C PHE A 88 8.28 11.79 0.84
N LEU A 89 9.31 10.94 0.68
CA LEU A 89 10.33 11.06 -0.36
C LEU A 89 10.43 9.76 -1.16
N VAL A 90 10.79 9.85 -2.44
CA VAL A 90 10.89 8.66 -3.31
C VAL A 90 12.15 8.63 -4.16
N GLY A 91 12.51 7.43 -4.61
CA GLY A 91 13.59 7.20 -5.59
C GLY A 91 14.93 7.78 -5.17
N GLN A 92 15.70 8.28 -6.15
CA GLN A 92 17.04 8.82 -5.91
C GLN A 92 17.04 10.04 -4.96
N GLY A 93 15.99 10.85 -4.97
CA GLY A 93 15.87 11.99 -4.06
C GLY A 93 15.81 11.55 -2.60
N ALA A 94 15.11 10.45 -2.31
CA ALA A 94 15.07 9.82 -0.99
C ALA A 94 16.44 9.26 -0.57
N THR A 95 17.16 8.59 -1.48
CA THR A 95 18.52 8.09 -1.22
C THR A 95 19.51 9.22 -0.93
N ASN A 96 19.43 10.32 -1.69
CA ASN A 96 20.28 11.49 -1.46
C ASN A 96 19.99 12.13 -0.09
N PHE A 97 18.71 12.26 0.27
CA PHE A 97 18.32 12.75 1.60
C PHE A 97 18.81 11.81 2.71
N ALA A 98 18.74 10.50 2.52
CA ALA A 98 19.29 9.52 3.47
C ALA A 98 20.78 9.74 3.71
N TRP A 99 21.56 9.94 2.65
CA TRP A 99 22.98 10.26 2.72
C TRP A 99 23.25 11.57 3.48
N GLU A 100 22.52 12.63 3.18
CA GLU A 100 22.65 13.93 3.85
C GLU A 100 22.36 13.85 5.35
N GLN A 101 21.48 12.95 5.77
CA GLN A 101 21.14 12.70 7.18
C GLN A 101 22.06 11.68 7.85
N GLY A 102 23.08 11.17 7.15
CA GLY A 102 24.08 10.26 7.70
C GLY A 102 23.65 8.79 7.76
N LEU A 103 22.61 8.39 7.02
CA LEU A 103 22.22 6.99 6.90
C LEU A 103 23.19 6.23 5.98
N ILE A 104 23.29 4.92 6.20
CA ILE A 104 24.15 4.04 5.41
C ILE A 104 23.54 3.85 4.02
N VAL A 105 24.25 4.35 3.00
CA VAL A 105 23.96 4.10 1.58
C VAL A 105 24.94 3.05 1.06
N MET A 106 24.39 1.94 0.63
CA MET A 106 25.09 0.77 0.12
C MET A 106 25.32 0.88 -1.39
N PRO A 107 26.28 0.14 -1.97
CA PRO A 107 26.33 -0.10 -3.41
C PRO A 107 25.02 -0.72 -3.92
N HIS A 108 24.74 -0.61 -5.23
CA HIS A 108 23.51 -1.12 -5.84
C HIS A 108 23.26 -2.63 -5.62
N ASP A 109 24.32 -3.41 -5.46
CA ASP A 109 24.27 -4.85 -5.18
C ASP A 109 24.34 -5.18 -3.68
N GLY A 110 24.62 -4.20 -2.82
CA GLY A 110 24.82 -4.40 -1.39
C GLY A 110 23.56 -4.79 -0.60
N LEU A 111 22.37 -4.63 -1.20
CA LEU A 111 21.09 -5.07 -0.64
C LEU A 111 20.54 -6.33 -1.32
N ILE A 112 21.26 -6.92 -2.27
CA ILE A 112 20.79 -8.11 -2.97
C ILE A 112 21.31 -9.34 -2.25
N SER A 113 20.43 -10.03 -1.52
CA SER A 113 20.76 -11.32 -0.92
C SER A 113 20.93 -12.43 -1.97
N GLU A 114 21.59 -13.52 -1.58
CA GLU A 114 21.79 -14.67 -2.47
C GLU A 114 20.46 -15.34 -2.80
N GLU A 115 19.58 -15.47 -1.81
CA GLU A 115 18.25 -16.05 -2.00
C GLU A 115 17.37 -15.20 -2.93
N ALA A 116 17.35 -13.88 -2.75
CA ALA A 116 16.59 -12.96 -3.60
C ALA A 116 17.08 -13.02 -5.06
N ARG A 117 18.40 -13.06 -5.27
CA ARG A 117 19.00 -13.26 -6.60
C ARG A 117 18.58 -14.59 -7.22
N GLY A 118 18.62 -15.67 -6.46
CA GLY A 118 18.20 -17.00 -6.92
C GLY A 118 16.71 -17.07 -7.29
N ARG A 119 15.84 -16.39 -6.54
CA ARG A 119 14.42 -16.24 -6.89
C ARG A 119 14.26 -15.43 -8.17
N TRP A 120 14.91 -14.29 -8.30
CA TRP A 120 14.83 -13.46 -9.51
C TRP A 120 15.30 -14.17 -10.79
N LEU A 121 16.41 -14.92 -10.74
CA LEU A 121 16.89 -15.69 -11.89
C LEU A 121 15.88 -16.74 -12.37
N ARG A 122 15.18 -17.40 -11.45
CA ARG A 122 14.10 -18.34 -11.80
C ARG A 122 12.93 -17.62 -12.47
N TRP A 123 12.48 -16.51 -11.89
CA TRP A 123 11.43 -15.69 -12.46
C TRP A 123 11.76 -15.16 -13.86
N GLN A 124 13.01 -14.80 -14.13
CA GLN A 124 13.45 -14.41 -15.48
C GLN A 124 13.30 -15.56 -16.48
N GLN A 125 13.72 -16.79 -16.11
CA GLN A 125 13.56 -17.97 -16.96
C GLN A 125 12.09 -18.30 -17.23
N ASP A 126 11.26 -18.23 -16.19
CA ASP A 126 9.82 -18.47 -16.31
C ASP A 126 9.13 -17.41 -17.19
N LEU A 127 9.53 -16.14 -17.06
CA LEU A 127 9.01 -15.05 -17.88
C LEU A 127 9.39 -15.23 -19.36
N GLU A 128 10.65 -15.55 -19.66
CA GLU A 128 11.09 -15.85 -21.03
C GLU A 128 10.32 -17.02 -21.65
N ALA A 129 10.12 -18.10 -20.88
CA ALA A 129 9.35 -19.25 -21.32
C ALA A 129 7.87 -18.91 -21.60
N ALA A 130 7.26 -18.07 -20.75
CA ALA A 130 5.89 -17.60 -20.93
C ALA A 130 5.75 -16.70 -22.16
N GLU A 131 6.67 -15.76 -22.38
CA GLU A 131 6.68 -14.88 -23.55
C GLU A 131 6.84 -15.67 -24.85
N LEU A 132 7.73 -16.68 -24.87
CA LEU A 132 7.91 -17.55 -26.03
C LEU A 132 6.62 -18.31 -26.37
N LYS A 133 5.92 -18.81 -25.35
CA LYS A 133 4.63 -19.50 -25.50
C LYS A 133 3.54 -18.55 -26.00
N GLU A 134 3.48 -17.32 -25.49
CA GLU A 134 2.51 -16.32 -25.96
C GLU A 134 2.78 -15.90 -27.42
N ALA A 135 4.05 -15.72 -27.80
CA ALA A 135 4.43 -15.40 -29.17
C ALA A 135 4.04 -16.52 -30.17
N GLN A 136 4.15 -17.78 -29.76
CA GLN A 136 3.73 -18.93 -30.57
C GLN A 136 2.21 -19.04 -30.68
N GLN A 137 1.47 -18.76 -29.61
CA GLN A 137 0.02 -18.90 -29.58
C GLN A 137 -0.74 -17.69 -30.17
N HIS A 138 -0.18 -16.48 -30.03
CA HIS A 138 -0.85 -15.23 -30.39
C HIS A 138 0.10 -14.22 -31.08
N PRO A 139 0.65 -14.54 -32.27
CA PRO A 139 1.67 -13.73 -32.92
C PRO A 139 1.22 -12.28 -33.22
N ALA A 140 -0.05 -12.07 -33.60
CA ALA A 140 -0.60 -10.75 -33.88
C ALA A 140 -0.73 -9.84 -32.64
N ARG A 141 -0.93 -10.43 -31.44
CA ARG A 141 -1.02 -9.68 -30.17
C ARG A 141 0.37 -9.27 -29.70
N TYR A 142 1.34 -10.17 -29.84
CA TYR A 142 2.74 -9.94 -29.50
C TYR A 142 3.36 -8.81 -30.34
N GLU A 143 3.12 -8.79 -31.66
CA GLU A 143 3.60 -7.70 -32.53
C GLU A 143 3.02 -6.33 -32.16
N ARG A 144 1.74 -6.27 -31.79
CA ARG A 144 1.07 -5.03 -31.35
C ARG A 144 1.69 -4.46 -30.07
N HIS A 145 1.99 -5.33 -29.10
CA HIS A 145 2.60 -4.90 -27.84
C HIS A 145 4.00 -4.29 -28.09
N LYS A 146 4.84 -4.96 -28.90
CA LYS A 146 6.16 -4.42 -29.30
C LYS A 146 6.07 -3.06 -30.02
N ALA A 147 5.09 -2.89 -30.91
CA ALA A 147 4.91 -1.64 -31.65
C ALA A 147 4.42 -0.45 -30.76
N SER A 148 3.79 -0.75 -29.62
CA SER A 148 3.24 0.25 -28.69
C SER A 148 4.32 0.85 -27.79
N VAL A 149 5.36 0.07 -27.46
CA VAL A 149 6.42 0.42 -26.49
C VAL A 149 7.44 1.41 -27.05
N ARG A 150 7.51 1.62 -28.37
CA ARG A 150 8.47 2.54 -29.00
C ARG A 150 7.84 3.35 -30.11
N ARG A 151 7.13 4.43 -29.76
CA ARG A 151 7.06 5.59 -30.65
C ARG A 151 8.03 6.65 -30.13
N PRO A 152 9.26 6.74 -30.66
CA PRO A 152 10.09 7.91 -30.38
C PRO A 152 9.30 9.15 -30.81
N VAL A 153 9.04 10.04 -29.87
CA VAL A 153 8.57 11.38 -30.21
C VAL A 153 9.77 12.08 -30.84
N SER A 154 9.76 12.21 -32.16
CA SER A 154 10.72 13.06 -32.87
C SER A 154 10.42 14.51 -32.49
N VAL A 155 11.08 15.00 -31.45
CA VAL A 155 11.05 16.43 -31.13
C VAL A 155 12.03 17.10 -32.08
N ASN A 156 11.51 17.87 -33.05
CA ASN A 156 12.38 18.71 -33.88
C ASN A 156 12.91 19.85 -32.98
N PRO A 157 14.23 19.96 -32.75
CA PRO A 157 14.81 20.90 -31.79
C PRO A 157 14.50 22.38 -32.10
N THR A 158 14.10 22.71 -33.33
CA THR A 158 13.65 24.06 -33.68
C THR A 158 12.32 24.48 -33.05
N HIS A 159 11.46 23.53 -32.65
CA HIS A 159 10.19 23.83 -31.96
C HIS A 159 10.35 24.16 -30.47
N LEU A 160 11.50 23.84 -29.86
CA LEU A 160 11.81 24.19 -28.47
C LEU A 160 12.47 25.58 -28.34
N LEU A 161 12.97 26.12 -29.44
CA LEU A 161 13.71 27.39 -29.49
C LEU A 161 12.87 28.58 -29.99
N SER A 162 11.63 28.36 -30.43
CA SER A 162 10.73 29.47 -30.79
C SER A 162 10.15 30.08 -29.52
N THR A 163 10.63 31.26 -29.14
CA THR A 163 9.99 32.14 -28.16
C THR A 163 8.51 32.34 -28.50
N PRO A 164 7.57 32.30 -27.55
CA PRO A 164 6.14 32.40 -27.84
C PRO A 164 5.80 33.83 -28.30
N SER A 165 5.82 34.06 -29.61
CA SER A 165 5.32 35.29 -30.21
C SER A 165 3.80 35.20 -30.37
N SER A 166 3.09 35.98 -29.54
CA SER A 166 1.74 36.52 -29.73
C SER A 166 0.65 35.56 -30.23
N ILE A 167 -0.24 35.17 -29.32
CA ILE A 167 -1.55 34.61 -29.63
C ILE A 167 -2.26 35.53 -30.63
N ARG A 168 -2.54 35.02 -31.83
CA ARG A 168 -3.56 35.54 -32.73
C ARG A 168 -4.64 34.46 -32.90
N PRO A 169 -5.94 34.79 -32.78
CA PRO A 169 -6.99 33.80 -32.92
C PRO A 169 -7.13 33.37 -34.38
N ALA A 170 -7.25 32.06 -34.60
CA ALA A 170 -7.41 31.46 -35.91
C ALA A 170 -8.79 31.78 -36.50
N SER A 171 -8.81 32.46 -37.65
CA SER A 171 -9.96 32.52 -38.54
C SER A 171 -9.81 31.50 -39.68
N SER A 172 -10.74 30.55 -39.69
CA SER A 172 -11.20 29.64 -40.75
C SER A 172 -10.69 29.83 -42.19
N LEU A 173 -10.19 28.73 -42.78
CA LEU A 173 -10.38 28.40 -44.20
C LEU A 173 -10.84 26.94 -44.33
N SER A 174 -11.99 26.81 -44.99
CA SER A 174 -12.74 25.58 -45.27
C SER A 174 -12.24 24.87 -46.53
N SER A 175 -12.34 23.52 -46.54
CA SER A 175 -12.58 22.76 -47.77
C SER A 175 -13.79 21.83 -47.59
N SER A 176 -14.80 22.10 -48.42
CA SER A 176 -16.10 21.45 -48.65
C SER A 176 -16.10 19.90 -48.65
N LEU A 177 -17.16 19.19 -48.21
CA LEU A 177 -18.43 18.99 -48.94
C LEU A 177 -19.52 18.33 -48.06
N GLY A 178 -20.80 18.71 -48.28
CA GLY A 178 -22.03 18.05 -47.80
C GLY A 178 -22.77 18.83 -46.70
N ASP A 179 -23.58 19.85 -47.00
CA ASP A 179 -25.02 19.78 -47.37
C ASP A 179 -25.86 19.07 -46.28
N THR A 180 -26.80 19.64 -45.53
CA THR A 180 -27.87 20.60 -45.83
C THR A 180 -28.45 21.20 -44.53
N ARG A 181 -29.03 22.41 -44.65
CA ARG A 181 -30.22 22.97 -43.95
C ARG A 181 -30.09 23.72 -42.60
N LEU A 182 -30.33 25.04 -42.74
CA LEU A 182 -31.28 25.92 -42.01
C LEU A 182 -30.87 26.40 -40.60
N ARG A 183 -30.53 27.71 -40.49
CA ARG A 183 -31.31 28.81 -39.86
C ARG A 183 -31.48 28.63 -38.34
N ASP A 184 -31.23 29.58 -37.46
CA ASP A 184 -31.29 31.04 -37.55
C ASP A 184 -30.49 31.66 -36.38
N SER A 185 -30.23 32.94 -36.55
CA SER A 185 -29.58 33.95 -35.73
C SER A 185 -30.09 34.14 -34.29
N GLY A 186 -29.24 34.73 -33.43
CA GLY A 186 -29.69 35.31 -32.16
C GLY A 186 -28.60 35.64 -31.14
N SER A 187 -27.82 36.69 -31.39
CA SER A 187 -26.92 37.31 -30.42
C SER A 187 -27.70 38.12 -29.37
N SER A 188 -27.31 38.05 -28.10
CA SER A 188 -27.06 39.23 -27.25
C SER A 188 -26.60 38.85 -25.84
N SER A 189 -25.44 39.39 -25.47
CA SER A 189 -24.85 39.42 -24.13
C SER A 189 -25.40 40.63 -23.33
N PRO A 190 -24.85 41.02 -22.16
CA PRO A 190 -24.92 40.36 -20.85
C PRO A 190 -25.41 41.35 -19.75
N VAL A 191 -25.83 40.86 -18.57
CA VAL A 191 -25.92 41.68 -17.35
C VAL A 191 -25.49 40.84 -16.15
N GLY A 192 -24.63 41.42 -15.30
CA GLY A 192 -24.00 40.73 -14.17
C GLY A 192 -24.75 40.79 -12.84
N SER A 193 -24.03 40.29 -11.82
CA SER A 193 -24.12 40.51 -10.37
C SER A 193 -24.44 39.28 -9.50
N ASN A 194 -23.67 39.24 -8.40
CA ASN A 194 -23.87 38.63 -7.09
C ASN A 194 -23.34 37.21 -6.80
N ASP A 195 -22.33 37.24 -5.93
CA ASP A 195 -21.96 36.24 -4.93
C ASP A 195 -23.18 35.61 -4.25
N THR A 196 -23.20 34.27 -4.14
CA THR A 196 -23.75 33.58 -2.97
C THR A 196 -23.08 32.21 -2.82
N LEU A 197 -22.29 32.08 -1.76
CA LEU A 197 -21.76 30.83 -1.21
C LEU A 197 -22.90 29.90 -0.78
N MET A 198 -22.87 28.64 -1.21
CA MET A 198 -23.78 27.60 -0.70
C MET A 198 -23.36 27.17 0.71
N PRO A 199 -24.29 27.00 1.67
CA PRO A 199 -23.99 26.40 2.97
C PRO A 199 -24.08 24.86 2.93
N PRO A 200 -23.36 24.13 3.81
CA PRO A 200 -23.41 22.68 3.91
C PRO A 200 -24.68 22.18 4.60
N PRO A 201 -25.11 20.92 4.37
CA PRO A 201 -26.35 20.39 4.94
C PRO A 201 -26.23 20.09 6.45
N ARG A 202 -27.33 20.36 7.16
CA ARG A 202 -27.50 20.23 8.61
C ARG A 202 -27.56 18.77 9.08
N ALA A 203 -26.86 18.48 10.18
CA ALA A 203 -27.05 17.28 11.00
C ALA A 203 -28.46 17.29 11.63
N ARG A 204 -29.12 16.13 11.66
CA ARG A 204 -30.39 15.93 12.36
C ARG A 204 -30.12 15.41 13.77
N ASP A 205 -30.68 16.12 14.75
CA ASP A 205 -30.88 15.69 16.13
C ASP A 205 -31.71 14.40 16.18
N THR A 206 -31.27 13.42 16.97
CA THR A 206 -32.18 12.43 17.55
C THR A 206 -31.92 12.37 19.05
N GLY A 207 -32.96 12.78 19.79
CA GLY A 207 -32.96 12.94 21.22
C GLY A 207 -32.99 11.64 22.02
N TYR A 208 -32.44 11.79 23.20
CA TYR A 208 -32.49 10.93 24.37
C TYR A 208 -33.94 10.76 24.89
N MET A 209 -34.38 9.52 25.13
CA MET A 209 -35.57 9.21 25.96
C MET A 209 -35.35 7.91 26.75
N ASP A 210 -35.45 8.04 28.08
CA ASP A 210 -35.49 6.98 29.09
C ASP A 210 -36.87 6.27 29.13
N GLY A 211 -36.91 4.97 29.49
CA GLY A 211 -38.16 4.32 29.92
C GLY A 211 -38.26 2.78 29.92
N ILE A 212 -37.63 2.12 30.90
CA ILE A 212 -38.14 1.06 31.82
C ILE A 212 -39.06 -0.11 31.31
N MET A 213 -38.56 -1.34 31.57
CA MET A 213 -39.19 -2.66 31.86
C MET A 213 -39.96 -3.48 30.80
N SER A 214 -39.49 -4.72 30.54
CA SER A 214 -40.15 -5.96 31.02
C SER A 214 -39.35 -7.23 30.67
N GLN A 215 -39.41 -8.19 31.58
CA GLN A 215 -38.74 -9.49 31.65
C GLN A 215 -39.20 -10.49 30.56
N THR A 216 -38.31 -11.39 30.14
CA THR A 216 -38.57 -12.85 30.20
C THR A 216 -37.30 -13.69 29.99
N GLN A 217 -37.18 -14.74 30.80
CA GLN A 217 -36.08 -15.70 30.91
C GLN A 217 -36.13 -16.80 29.82
N LYS A 218 -34.96 -17.39 29.51
CA LYS A 218 -34.67 -18.85 29.34
C LYS A 218 -33.23 -19.01 28.80
N SER A 219 -32.25 -19.33 29.65
CA SER A 219 -31.77 -20.68 30.05
C SER A 219 -30.84 -21.39 29.04
N SER A 220 -29.53 -21.32 29.35
CA SER A 220 -28.52 -22.40 29.36
C SER A 220 -28.36 -23.37 28.18
N SER A 221 -27.16 -23.45 27.60
CA SER A 221 -26.24 -24.59 27.78
C SER A 221 -24.92 -24.44 26.98
N ILE A 222 -23.82 -24.77 27.66
CA ILE A 222 -22.44 -24.99 27.15
C ILE A 222 -22.30 -26.51 26.91
N PRO A 223 -21.62 -26.99 25.86
CA PRO A 223 -20.21 -27.44 25.93
C PRO A 223 -19.41 -26.99 24.68
N GLY A 224 -18.09 -26.82 24.67
CA GLY A 224 -17.02 -27.56 25.33
C GLY A 224 -15.99 -27.90 24.24
N SER A 225 -14.75 -27.48 24.45
CA SER A 225 -13.59 -27.63 23.55
C SER A 225 -13.24 -29.08 23.23
N THR A 226 -12.76 -29.35 22.01
CA THR A 226 -11.71 -30.36 21.77
C THR A 226 -10.95 -30.10 20.46
N SER A 227 -9.68 -29.80 20.62
CA SER A 227 -8.55 -30.00 19.72
C SER A 227 -8.40 -31.46 19.29
N LEU A 228 -8.01 -31.73 18.04
CA LEU A 228 -7.49 -33.04 17.63
C LEU A 228 -6.30 -32.90 16.67
N GLU A 229 -5.20 -33.48 17.12
CA GLU A 229 -3.92 -33.68 16.44
C GLU A 229 -3.99 -34.79 15.37
N ALA A 230 -2.95 -34.78 14.54
CA ALA A 230 -2.63 -35.73 13.50
C ALA A 230 -2.30 -37.14 14.01
N SER A 231 -2.60 -38.16 13.20
CA SER A 231 -1.99 -39.48 13.32
C SER A 231 -1.71 -40.10 11.95
N HIS A 232 -0.42 -40.32 11.69
CA HIS A 232 0.12 -41.18 10.63
C HIS A 232 -0.20 -42.66 10.89
N ALA A 233 -0.48 -43.42 9.82
CA ALA A 233 -0.30 -44.88 9.80
C ALA A 233 0.12 -45.33 8.38
N LEU A 234 1.21 -46.10 8.33
CA LEU A 234 1.79 -46.76 7.16
C LEU A 234 1.23 -48.19 7.01
N GLY A 235 1.02 -48.65 5.77
CA GLY A 235 0.84 -50.05 5.42
C GLY A 235 0.81 -50.24 3.89
N PRO A 236 1.43 -51.29 3.31
CA PRO A 236 1.95 -51.28 1.94
C PRO A 236 1.08 -52.05 0.94
N ASN A 237 1.19 -51.72 -0.36
CA ASN A 237 1.27 -52.71 -1.45
C ASN A 237 1.63 -52.05 -2.79
N MET A 238 2.52 -52.74 -3.52
CA MET A 238 2.91 -52.49 -4.90
C MET A 238 1.73 -52.69 -5.84
N ASP A 239 1.59 -51.80 -6.83
CA ASP A 239 1.29 -52.17 -8.20
C ASP A 239 1.90 -51.12 -9.14
N VAL A 240 2.64 -51.59 -10.13
CA VAL A 240 3.39 -50.81 -11.13
C VAL A 240 2.47 -50.60 -12.32
N GLU A 241 2.05 -49.37 -12.58
CA GLU A 241 1.44 -49.00 -13.86
C GLU A 241 2.02 -47.67 -14.36
N THR A 242 2.66 -47.76 -15.53
CA THR A 242 3.40 -46.70 -16.21
C THR A 242 2.48 -45.60 -16.75
N THR A 243 2.64 -44.37 -16.24
CA THR A 243 2.07 -43.13 -16.81
C THR A 243 3.10 -41.98 -16.76
N PRO A 244 3.07 -41.02 -17.71
CA PRO A 244 4.19 -40.13 -18.00
C PRO A 244 4.41 -39.03 -16.94
N PRO A 245 5.62 -38.44 -16.83
CA PRO A 245 5.94 -37.51 -15.75
C PRO A 245 5.41 -36.13 -16.06
N SER A 246 4.34 -35.68 -15.39
CA SER A 246 3.95 -34.26 -15.43
C SER A 246 3.48 -33.67 -14.10
N VAL A 247 3.79 -34.31 -12.96
CA VAL A 247 3.29 -33.88 -11.63
C VAL A 247 4.42 -33.59 -10.63
N ALA A 248 5.69 -33.74 -11.04
CA ALA A 248 6.84 -33.50 -10.16
C ALA A 248 7.21 -32.01 -10.02
N THR A 249 6.67 -31.14 -10.87
CA THR A 249 7.02 -29.71 -10.88
C THR A 249 6.23 -28.90 -9.85
N ASP A 250 5.00 -29.31 -9.53
CA ASP A 250 4.10 -28.53 -8.67
C ASP A 250 4.41 -28.68 -7.17
N ILE A 251 5.09 -29.76 -6.78
CA ILE A 251 5.41 -30.06 -5.36
C ILE A 251 6.64 -29.25 -4.89
N HIS A 252 7.45 -28.74 -5.81
CA HIS A 252 8.62 -27.91 -5.48
C HIS A 252 8.31 -26.42 -5.30
N TYR A 253 7.19 -25.93 -5.87
CA TYR A 253 6.73 -24.55 -5.66
C TYR A 253 6.28 -24.30 -4.22
N ALA A 254 5.58 -25.26 -3.61
CA ALA A 254 5.00 -25.10 -2.28
C ALA A 254 6.01 -25.14 -1.11
N LYS A 255 7.27 -25.56 -1.36
CA LYS A 255 8.29 -25.75 -0.30
C LYS A 255 9.32 -24.61 -0.21
N MET A 256 9.35 -23.70 -1.18
CA MET A 256 10.26 -22.54 -1.21
C MET A 256 9.57 -21.19 -0.97
N ASP A 257 8.24 -21.15 -0.84
CA ASP A 257 7.51 -20.01 -0.28
C ASP A 257 7.58 -20.02 1.26
N GLN A 258 8.79 -20.11 1.82
CA GLN A 258 9.01 -19.79 3.23
C GLN A 258 8.91 -18.27 3.39
N ILE A 259 7.67 -17.79 3.42
CA ILE A 259 7.18 -16.49 3.92
C ILE A 259 8.24 -15.36 3.87
N SER A 260 8.56 -14.88 2.66
CA SER A 260 9.21 -13.56 2.51
C SER A 260 8.12 -12.50 2.36
N ASP A 261 7.41 -12.23 3.45
CA ASP A 261 6.33 -11.24 3.45
C ASP A 261 6.83 -9.85 3.89
N THR A 262 5.99 -8.86 3.67
CA THR A 262 6.18 -7.48 4.18
C THR A 262 6.29 -7.50 5.71
N VAL A 263 7.11 -6.62 6.29
CA VAL A 263 7.32 -6.55 7.74
C VAL A 263 6.66 -5.33 8.34
N GLY A 264 6.29 -5.44 9.62
CA GLY A 264 5.60 -4.38 10.33
C GLY A 264 5.68 -4.54 11.84
N ALA A 265 5.55 -3.43 12.55
CA ALA A 265 5.54 -3.41 14.00
C ALA A 265 4.58 -2.33 14.53
N ILE A 266 3.92 -2.65 15.64
CA ILE A 266 3.14 -1.72 16.47
C ILE A 266 3.74 -1.80 17.87
N ALA A 267 3.93 -0.65 18.51
CA ALA A 267 4.41 -0.57 19.89
C ALA A 267 3.62 0.46 20.69
N VAL A 268 3.51 0.20 22.00
CA VAL A 268 2.99 1.14 23.00
C VAL A 268 4.06 1.32 24.07
N ASP A 269 4.40 2.56 24.38
CA ASP A 269 5.40 2.87 25.42
C ASP A 269 4.79 3.04 26.81
N SER A 270 5.66 3.23 27.81
CA SER A 270 5.25 3.39 29.21
C SER A 270 4.43 4.64 29.50
N HIS A 271 4.33 5.57 28.54
CA HIS A 271 3.50 6.77 28.63
C HIS A 271 2.15 6.59 27.92
N GLY A 272 1.87 5.40 27.37
CA GLY A 272 0.66 5.14 26.59
C GLY A 272 0.72 5.63 25.14
N ASN A 273 1.89 6.11 24.67
CA ASN A 273 2.01 6.55 23.29
C ASN A 273 2.10 5.32 22.37
N ILE A 274 1.25 5.28 21.35
CA ILE A 274 1.29 4.25 20.30
C ILE A 274 2.13 4.69 19.10
N ALA A 275 2.80 3.76 18.44
CA ALA A 275 3.44 3.99 17.15
C ALA A 275 3.32 2.75 16.28
N ALA A 276 3.38 2.96 14.96
CA ALA A 276 3.34 1.87 14.00
C ALA A 276 4.24 2.15 12.80
N GLY A 277 4.74 1.08 12.19
CA GLY A 277 5.56 1.17 10.99
C GLY A 277 5.49 -0.09 10.15
N SER A 278 5.83 0.06 8.87
CA SER A 278 5.96 -1.05 7.93
C SER A 278 7.12 -0.81 6.96
N SER A 279 7.67 -1.91 6.43
CA SER A 279 8.71 -1.90 5.41
C SER A 279 8.54 -3.08 4.46
N SER A 280 8.80 -2.87 3.17
CA SER A 280 8.62 -3.87 2.11
C SER A 280 9.58 -3.67 0.94
N GLY A 281 10.10 -4.76 0.39
CA GLY A 281 10.75 -4.79 -0.93
C GLY A 281 9.75 -4.77 -2.10
N GLY A 282 8.44 -4.91 -1.82
CA GLY A 282 7.39 -5.02 -2.82
C GLY A 282 7.32 -6.39 -3.49
N ILE A 283 6.61 -6.48 -4.61
CA ILE A 283 6.41 -7.75 -5.34
C ILE A 283 7.63 -8.08 -6.20
N GLY A 284 7.91 -9.37 -6.39
CA GLY A 284 8.94 -9.85 -7.31
C GLY A 284 8.67 -9.40 -8.74
N MET A 285 9.74 -9.09 -9.49
CA MET A 285 9.67 -8.68 -10.90
C MET A 285 8.85 -7.39 -11.13
N LYS A 286 8.64 -6.58 -10.09
CA LYS A 286 7.95 -5.30 -10.24
C LYS A 286 8.69 -4.39 -11.22
N HIS A 287 7.96 -3.54 -11.91
CA HIS A 287 8.55 -2.43 -12.65
C HIS A 287 9.25 -1.49 -11.66
N SER A 288 10.46 -1.03 -12.01
CA SER A 288 11.20 -0.05 -11.21
C SER A 288 10.39 1.25 -11.05
N GLY A 289 10.34 1.79 -9.84
CA GLY A 289 9.47 2.90 -9.45
C GLY A 289 8.07 2.49 -8.99
N ARG A 290 7.71 1.19 -8.95
CA ARG A 290 6.43 0.75 -8.36
C ARG A 290 6.47 0.94 -6.85
N ILE A 291 5.52 1.72 -6.35
CA ILE A 291 5.31 1.96 -4.92
C ILE A 291 4.17 1.08 -4.40
N GLY A 292 4.41 0.38 -3.30
CA GLY A 292 3.43 -0.44 -2.59
C GLY A 292 2.83 0.22 -1.34
N PRO A 293 1.89 -0.47 -0.67
CA PRO A 293 1.24 0.01 0.55
C PRO A 293 2.17 0.47 1.66
N ALA A 294 3.35 -0.16 1.82
CA ALA A 294 4.27 0.12 2.91
C ALA A 294 4.80 1.57 2.89
N ALA A 295 4.77 2.26 1.75
CA ALA A 295 5.13 3.68 1.64
C ALA A 295 3.92 4.63 1.80
N LEU A 296 2.70 4.09 1.86
CA LEU A 296 1.46 4.86 1.81
C LEU A 296 0.80 4.93 3.19
N VAL A 297 0.93 6.08 3.83
CA VAL A 297 0.28 6.40 5.12
C VAL A 297 -1.23 6.25 4.99
N GLY A 298 -1.86 5.55 5.93
CA GLY A 298 -3.28 5.23 5.93
C GLY A 298 -3.65 4.01 5.07
N ILE A 299 -2.74 3.52 4.25
CA ILE A 299 -2.95 2.32 3.42
C ILE A 299 -2.19 1.14 4.00
N GLY A 300 -0.85 1.25 4.13
CA GLY A 300 -0.01 0.22 4.73
C GLY A 300 0.11 0.33 6.26
N THR A 301 0.14 1.57 6.76
CA THR A 301 0.28 1.88 8.19
C THR A 301 -0.64 3.03 8.56
N ALA A 302 -1.43 2.89 9.62
CA ALA A 302 -2.31 3.93 10.15
C ALA A 302 -2.19 4.02 11.68
N VAL A 303 -2.34 5.22 12.22
CA VAL A 303 -2.51 5.47 13.66
C VAL A 303 -3.63 6.50 13.83
N ILE A 304 -4.65 6.14 14.59
CA ILE A 304 -5.64 7.07 15.13
C ILE A 304 -5.09 7.57 16.47
N PRO A 305 -4.73 8.87 16.58
CA PRO A 305 -4.18 9.43 17.81
C PRO A 305 -5.25 9.55 18.89
N VAL A 306 -4.82 9.69 20.14
CA VAL A 306 -5.70 9.98 21.27
C VAL A 306 -6.40 11.32 21.06
N ASP A 307 -7.74 11.34 21.19
CA ASP A 307 -8.49 12.59 21.32
C ASP A 307 -8.32 13.14 22.76
N PRO A 308 -7.86 14.39 22.96
CA PRO A 308 -7.75 14.99 24.28
C PRO A 308 -9.06 15.03 25.09
N ASN A 309 -10.21 14.91 24.42
CA ASN A 309 -11.53 14.90 25.05
C ASN A 309 -12.04 13.49 25.35
N ASP A 310 -11.34 12.45 24.90
CA ASP A 310 -11.69 11.06 25.20
C ASP A 310 -11.17 10.68 26.60
N PRO A 311 -12.05 10.41 27.57
CA PRO A 311 -11.64 10.01 28.93
C PRO A 311 -10.89 8.67 28.95
N ASP A 312 -11.16 7.79 27.98
CA ASP A 312 -10.55 6.47 27.89
C ASP A 312 -9.19 6.50 27.16
N GLN A 313 -8.84 7.64 26.57
CA GLN A 313 -7.61 7.85 25.80
C GLN A 313 -7.42 6.79 24.71
N THR A 314 -8.50 6.47 24.01
CA THR A 314 -8.51 5.44 22.98
C THR A 314 -7.59 5.83 21.83
N CYS A 315 -6.77 4.89 21.39
CA CYS A 315 -5.97 5.01 20.18
C CYS A 315 -5.89 3.65 19.49
N VAL A 316 -5.73 3.66 18.17
CA VAL A 316 -5.64 2.44 17.38
C VAL A 316 -4.51 2.59 16.39
N ALA A 317 -3.74 1.51 16.21
CA ALA A 317 -2.76 1.43 15.14
C ALA A 317 -3.00 0.19 14.30
N THR A 318 -2.66 0.29 13.02
CA THR A 318 -2.79 -0.82 12.07
C THR A 318 -1.59 -0.85 11.15
N VAL A 319 -1.11 -2.06 10.87
CA VAL A 319 -0.12 -2.35 9.84
C VAL A 319 -0.64 -3.51 9.00
N THR A 320 -0.49 -3.43 7.68
CA THR A 320 -1.00 -4.44 6.75
C THR A 320 0.12 -5.07 5.91
N SER A 321 -0.02 -6.36 5.61
CA SER A 321 0.77 -7.10 4.62
C SER A 321 -0.16 -7.84 3.66
N GLY A 322 0.39 -8.29 2.52
CA GLY A 322 -0.36 -9.02 1.48
C GLY A 322 -0.35 -8.32 0.12
N THR A 323 -1.36 -8.61 -0.72
CA THR A 323 -1.45 -8.12 -2.10
C THR A 323 -1.66 -6.61 -2.16
N GLY A 324 -0.64 -5.89 -2.65
CA GLY A 324 -0.56 -4.45 -2.49
C GLY A 324 -1.69 -3.65 -3.15
N GLU A 325 -2.15 -4.07 -4.33
CA GLU A 325 -3.19 -3.40 -5.10
C GLU A 325 -4.55 -3.46 -4.39
N HIS A 326 -4.83 -4.59 -3.73
CA HIS A 326 -6.06 -4.78 -2.96
C HIS A 326 -6.03 -3.96 -1.66
N ILE A 327 -4.89 -3.94 -0.96
CA ILE A 327 -4.65 -3.11 0.23
C ILE A 327 -4.81 -1.62 -0.11
N ALA A 328 -4.26 -1.19 -1.25
CA ALA A 328 -4.34 0.20 -1.69
C ALA A 328 -5.77 0.64 -2.01
N THR A 329 -6.52 -0.19 -2.74
CA THR A 329 -7.88 0.15 -3.17
C THR A 329 -8.86 0.19 -2.00
N SER A 330 -8.66 -0.64 -0.98
CA SER A 330 -9.52 -0.73 0.21
C SER A 330 -9.12 0.24 1.35
N MET A 331 -8.00 0.96 1.20
CA MET A 331 -7.40 1.75 2.28
C MET A 331 -7.28 0.95 3.58
N ALA A 332 -6.80 -0.30 3.47
CA ALA A 332 -7.00 -1.33 4.49
C ALA A 332 -6.58 -0.90 5.90
N ALA A 333 -5.43 -0.24 6.07
CA ALA A 333 -4.97 0.18 7.40
C ALA A 333 -5.91 1.21 8.04
N SER A 334 -6.27 2.29 7.34
CA SER A 334 -7.18 3.32 7.88
C SER A 334 -8.60 2.79 8.11
N THR A 335 -9.11 1.95 7.19
CA THR A 335 -10.43 1.33 7.34
C THR A 335 -10.46 0.43 8.56
N CYS A 336 -9.46 -0.45 8.72
CA CYS A 336 -9.35 -1.33 9.88
C CYS A 336 -9.22 -0.53 11.18
N ALA A 337 -8.34 0.48 11.22
CA ALA A 337 -8.18 1.34 12.38
C ALA A 337 -9.50 2.00 12.78
N SER A 338 -10.27 2.51 11.80
CA SER A 338 -11.57 3.15 12.05
C SER A 338 -12.62 2.17 12.56
N ARG A 339 -12.65 0.94 12.01
CA ARG A 339 -13.61 -0.11 12.44
C ARG A 339 -13.39 -0.50 13.89
N VAL A 340 -12.12 -0.69 14.28
CA VAL A 340 -11.74 -1.00 15.66
C VAL A 340 -12.01 0.21 16.57
N TYR A 341 -11.60 1.42 16.17
CA TYR A 341 -11.76 2.63 17.00
C TYR A 341 -13.24 2.95 17.30
N TYR A 342 -14.12 2.81 16.31
CA TYR A 342 -15.55 3.08 16.50
C TYR A 342 -16.36 1.86 16.92
N ASN A 343 -15.74 0.69 17.10
CA ASN A 343 -16.45 -0.55 17.40
C ASN A 343 -17.57 -0.84 16.39
N GLN A 344 -17.26 -0.73 15.10
CA GLN A 344 -18.26 -0.79 14.03
C GLN A 344 -17.95 -1.85 12.99
N ARG A 345 -18.99 -2.58 12.55
CA ARG A 345 -18.97 -3.46 11.39
C ARG A 345 -19.87 -2.89 10.30
N LYS A 346 -19.42 -2.97 9.05
CA LYS A 346 -20.23 -2.63 7.88
C LYS A 346 -21.21 -3.75 7.54
N CYS A 347 -22.48 -3.44 7.44
CA CYS A 347 -23.53 -4.35 7.00
C CYS A 347 -23.64 -4.36 5.46
N GLU A 348 -24.29 -5.38 4.90
CA GLU A 348 -24.47 -5.53 3.44
C GLU A 348 -25.26 -4.37 2.79
N ASP A 349 -26.14 -3.74 3.56
CA ASP A 349 -26.92 -2.56 3.14
C ASP A 349 -26.11 -1.25 3.20
N GLY A 350 -24.85 -1.32 3.62
CA GLY A 350 -23.94 -0.18 3.78
C GLY A 350 -24.08 0.57 5.10
N SER A 351 -24.97 0.14 6.01
CA SER A 351 -25.07 0.69 7.36
C SER A 351 -23.94 0.20 8.27
N PHE A 352 -23.81 0.82 9.45
CA PHE A 352 -22.86 0.41 10.48
C PHE A 352 -23.60 -0.11 11.70
N GLU A 353 -23.15 -1.26 12.18
CA GLU A 353 -23.62 -1.88 13.42
C GLU A 353 -22.50 -1.78 14.46
N GLU A 354 -22.87 -1.40 15.69
CA GLU A 354 -21.96 -1.41 16.83
C GLU A 354 -21.70 -2.85 17.28
N VAL A 355 -20.43 -3.24 17.34
CA VAL A 355 -19.96 -4.60 17.62
C VAL A 355 -18.70 -4.56 18.47
N THR A 356 -18.24 -5.69 18.98
CA THR A 356 -16.94 -5.74 19.67
C THR A 356 -15.77 -5.47 18.72
N GLU A 357 -14.63 -5.00 19.24
CA GLU A 357 -13.39 -4.79 18.45
C GLU A 357 -13.01 -6.01 17.61
N ASP A 358 -13.17 -7.18 18.20
CA ASP A 358 -12.88 -8.49 17.62
C ASP A 358 -13.81 -8.83 16.45
N GLU A 359 -15.08 -8.45 16.54
CA GLU A 359 -16.08 -8.58 15.48
C GLU A 359 -15.91 -7.52 14.40
N ALA A 360 -15.54 -6.29 14.78
CA ALA A 360 -15.21 -5.22 13.85
C ALA A 360 -14.02 -5.61 12.97
N LEU A 361 -12.95 -6.14 13.58
CA LEU A 361 -11.77 -6.62 12.89
C LEU A 361 -12.10 -7.81 11.97
N ARG A 362 -12.82 -8.82 12.49
CA ARG A 362 -13.22 -9.99 11.68
C ARG A 362 -14.13 -9.59 10.52
N GLY A 363 -15.09 -8.70 10.74
CA GLY A 363 -15.99 -8.18 9.72
C GLY A 363 -15.24 -7.40 8.65
N MET A 364 -14.31 -6.53 9.04
CA MET A 364 -13.48 -5.79 8.10
C MET A 364 -12.64 -6.74 7.24
N ILE A 365 -11.98 -7.73 7.83
CA ILE A 365 -11.12 -8.67 7.08
C ILE A 365 -11.96 -9.56 6.15
N ALA A 366 -13.02 -10.20 6.67
CA ALA A 366 -13.75 -11.20 5.90
C ALA A 366 -14.68 -10.57 4.84
N SER A 367 -15.34 -9.46 5.18
CA SER A 367 -16.38 -8.87 4.34
C SER A 367 -15.90 -7.69 3.52
N GLU A 368 -15.12 -6.77 4.09
CA GLU A 368 -14.71 -5.55 3.40
C GLU A 368 -13.39 -5.70 2.63
N PHE A 369 -12.43 -6.45 3.19
CA PHE A 369 -11.19 -6.79 2.52
C PHE A 369 -11.41 -7.99 1.60
N MET A 370 -11.48 -9.22 2.13
CA MET A 370 -11.55 -10.43 1.29
C MET A 370 -12.78 -10.51 0.37
N GLY A 371 -13.91 -9.90 0.75
CA GLY A 371 -15.14 -9.92 -0.04
C GLY A 371 -15.15 -9.04 -1.29
N ASN A 372 -14.20 -8.11 -1.43
CA ASN A 372 -14.10 -7.17 -2.55
C ASN A 372 -12.86 -7.41 -3.44
N GLY A 373 -12.13 -8.52 -3.22
CA GLY A 373 -10.87 -8.87 -3.87
C GLY A 373 -10.99 -9.68 -5.16
#